data_AF-A0A401GDA3-F1
#
_entry.id   AF-A0A401GDA3-F1
#
_cell.length_a   1.000
_cell.length_b   1.000
_cell.length_c   1.000
_cell.angle_alpha   90.00
_cell.angle_beta   90.00
_cell.angle_gamma   90.00
#
_symmetry.space_group_name_H-M   'P 1'
#
loop_
_entity.id
_entity.type
_entity.pdbx_description
1 polymer ?
#
loop_
_entity_poly.entity_id
_entity_poly.type
_entity_poly.pdbx_seq_one_letter_code
_entity_poly.pdbx_strand_id
1 'polypeptide(L)'
;MKLNTKDINHVAVRLCAAACDLRRSGSSKLDRLFISPQCFLDEMYVKKITRDFHLVDSRSVLASRLSGWQYWEDSGAALWDAVKKIADEMCELLRVRHEEMLGKQRANRQKKREEEV
;
A
#
# COMPACT_ATOMS: atom_id res chain seq x y z
N MET A 1 2.96 5.18 -12.71
CA MET A 1 1.89 4.19 -12.93
C MET A 1 0.78 4.45 -11.93
N LYS A 2 -0.49 4.49 -12.34
CA LYS A 2 -1.61 4.67 -11.42
C LYS A 2 -2.13 3.32 -10.93
N LEU A 3 -2.40 3.22 -9.63
CA LEU A 3 -3.07 2.06 -9.04
C LEU A 3 -4.51 1.99 -9.53
N ASN A 4 -4.99 0.79 -9.85
CA ASN A 4 -6.41 0.57 -10.11
C ASN A 4 -7.18 0.30 -8.79
N THR A 5 -8.51 0.23 -8.85
CA THR A 5 -9.35 0.00 -7.66
C THR A 5 -9.03 -1.32 -6.94
N LYS A 6 -8.64 -2.37 -7.69
CA LYS A 6 -8.25 -3.66 -7.08
C LYS A 6 -6.93 -3.53 -6.30
N ASP A 7 -5.99 -2.76 -6.84
CA ASP A 7 -4.70 -2.49 -6.21
C ASP A 7 -4.88 -1.66 -4.92
N ILE A 8 -5.74 -0.64 -4.97
CA ILE A 8 -6.09 0.17 -3.81
C ILE A 8 -6.70 -0.69 -2.70
N ASN A 9 -7.66 -1.57 -3.04
CA ASN A 9 -8.27 -2.49 -2.09
C ASN A 9 -7.24 -3.48 -1.52
N HIS A 10 -6.34 -4.00 -2.36
CA HIS A 10 -5.28 -4.90 -1.91
C HIS A 10 -4.34 -4.21 -0.92
N VAL A 11 -3.87 -3.00 -1.22
CA VAL A 11 -3.03 -2.19 -0.33
C VAL A 11 -3.76 -1.89 0.98
N ALA A 12 -5.05 -1.52 0.91
CA ALA A 12 -5.87 -1.26 2.10
C ALA A 12 -5.98 -2.49 3.02
N VAL A 13 -6.29 -3.67 2.47
CA VAL A 13 -6.38 -4.93 3.23
C VAL A 13 -5.04 -5.25 3.89
N ARG A 14 -3.92 -5.10 3.17
CA ARG A 14 -2.59 -5.37 3.70
C ARG A 14 -2.17 -4.39 4.79
N LEU A 15 -2.51 -3.12 4.64
CA LEU A 15 -2.28 -2.09 5.67
C LEU A 15 -3.07 -2.42 6.94
N CYS A 16 -4.34 -2.82 6.81
CA CYS A 16 -5.16 -3.24 7.95
C CYS A 16 -4.58 -4.47 8.66
N ALA A 17 -4.09 -5.46 7.91
CA ALA A 17 -3.44 -6.64 8.48
C ALA A 17 -2.15 -6.28 9.22
N ALA A 18 -1.27 -5.48 8.60
CA ALA A 18 -0.03 -5.02 9.22
C ALA A 18 -0.30 -4.19 10.50
N ALA A 19 -1.30 -3.30 10.47
CA ALA A 19 -1.75 -2.55 11.65
C ALA A 19 -2.18 -3.47 12.79
N CYS A 20 -2.91 -4.57 12.50
CA CYS A 20 -3.30 -5.56 13.50
C CYS A 20 -2.06 -6.28 14.10
N ASP A 21 -1.08 -6.63 13.29
CA ASP A 21 0.13 -7.31 13.74
C ASP A 21 1.05 -6.39 14.56
N LEU A 22 1.15 -5.11 14.20
CA LEU A 22 1.87 -4.09 14.98
C LEU A 22 1.26 -3.87 16.36
N ARG A 23 -0.08 -3.93 16.45
CA ARG A 23 -0.77 -3.88 17.75
C ARG A 23 -0.42 -5.08 18.60
N ARG A 24 -0.48 -6.31 18.03
CA ARG A 24 -0.20 -7.56 18.73
C ARG A 24 1.24 -7.65 19.24
N SER A 25 2.19 -7.06 18.51
CA SER A 25 3.62 -7.17 18.81
C SER A 25 4.16 -6.11 19.77
N GLY A 26 3.50 -4.96 19.94
CA GLY A 26 4.05 -3.89 20.78
C GLY A 26 3.69 -3.98 22.27
N SER A 27 4.65 -3.57 23.11
CA SER A 27 4.66 -3.73 24.57
C SER A 27 3.71 -2.79 25.33
N SER A 28 3.01 -3.36 26.33
CA SER A 28 2.72 -2.80 27.66
C SER A 28 2.18 -1.35 27.80
N LYS A 29 1.27 -0.88 26.94
CA LYS A 29 0.39 0.26 27.31
C LYS A 29 -1.07 -0.16 27.22
N LEU A 30 -1.74 -0.12 28.38
CA LEU A 30 -3.10 -0.58 28.66
C LEU A 30 -4.18 0.01 27.72
N ASP A 31 -3.91 1.14 27.06
CA ASP A 31 -4.82 1.75 26.08
C ASP A 31 -5.02 0.92 24.80
N ARG A 32 -4.10 -0.02 24.51
CA ARG A 32 -4.19 -0.93 23.35
C ARG A 32 -5.30 -1.96 23.47
N LEU A 33 -5.91 -2.15 24.64
CA LEU A 33 -6.97 -3.13 24.88
C LEU A 33 -8.37 -2.63 24.45
N PHE A 34 -8.60 -1.32 24.41
CA PHE A 34 -9.93 -0.72 24.19
C PHE A 34 -10.18 -0.19 22.77
N ILE A 35 -9.15 -0.19 21.93
CA ILE A 35 -9.24 0.21 20.53
C ILE A 35 -9.67 -1.04 19.75
N SER A 36 -10.85 -0.99 19.09
CA SER A 36 -11.28 -2.02 18.13
C SER A 36 -10.13 -2.31 17.13
N PRO A 37 -9.96 -3.55 16.61
CA PRO A 37 -9.05 -3.83 15.49
C PRO A 37 -9.19 -2.85 14.30
N GLN A 38 -10.35 -2.21 14.19
CA GLN A 38 -10.67 -1.18 13.20
C GLN A 38 -10.16 0.23 13.55
N CYS A 39 -9.61 0.48 14.74
CA CYS A 39 -9.34 1.82 15.28
C CYS A 39 -7.86 2.20 15.46
N PHE A 40 -6.90 1.31 15.13
CA PHE A 40 -5.48 1.70 15.18
C PHE A 40 -5.09 2.57 13.98
N LEU A 41 -5.59 2.23 12.80
CA LEU A 41 -5.42 3.00 11.57
C LEU A 41 -6.78 3.08 10.87
N ASP A 42 -7.55 4.13 11.19
CA ASP A 42 -8.91 4.31 10.67
C ASP A 42 -8.95 4.35 9.14
N GLU A 43 -10.11 4.04 8.56
CA GLU A 43 -10.35 4.06 7.12
C GLU A 43 -9.95 5.39 6.46
N MET A 44 -10.11 6.51 7.19
CA MET A 44 -9.64 7.82 6.75
C MET A 44 -8.12 7.85 6.48
N TYR A 45 -7.32 7.31 7.39
CA TYR A 45 -5.87 7.25 7.25
C TYR A 45 -5.45 6.25 6.17
N VAL A 46 -6.14 5.11 6.08
CA VAL A 46 -5.95 4.16 4.98
C VAL A 46 -6.21 4.82 3.63
N LYS A 47 -7.29 5.59 3.49
CA LYS A 47 -7.59 6.37 2.27
C LYS A 47 -6.50 7.41 1.97
N LYS A 48 -5.99 8.13 2.97
CA LYS A 48 -4.89 9.10 2.78
C LYS A 48 -3.60 8.44 2.29
N ILE A 49 -3.27 7.25 2.81
CA ILE A 49 -2.09 6.49 2.36
C ILE A 49 -2.30 5.99 0.92
N THR A 50 -3.46 5.37 0.65
CA THR A 50 -3.75 4.69 -0.62
C THR A 50 -4.03 5.62 -1.81
N ARG A 51 -4.65 6.79 -1.59
CA ARG A 51 -5.03 7.74 -2.66
C ARG A 51 -3.88 8.07 -3.60
N ASP A 52 -2.73 8.38 -3.01
CA ASP A 52 -1.51 8.75 -3.73
C ASP A 52 -0.33 7.92 -3.21
N PHE A 53 -0.51 6.59 -3.17
CA PHE A 53 0.42 5.65 -2.53
C PHE A 53 1.85 5.75 -3.09
N HIS A 54 1.97 5.94 -4.41
CA HIS A 54 3.23 6.13 -5.11
C HIS A 54 4.04 7.37 -4.67
N LEU A 55 3.40 8.34 -4.01
CA LEU A 55 4.08 9.52 -3.48
C LEU A 55 4.49 9.33 -2.00
N VAL A 56 4.19 8.19 -1.38
CA VAL A 56 4.59 7.87 0.00
C VAL A 56 5.97 7.20 -0.05
N ASP A 57 6.99 7.99 -0.37
CA ASP A 57 8.36 7.54 -0.67
C ASP A 57 9.31 7.59 0.54
N SER A 58 8.86 8.23 1.62
CA SER A 58 9.66 8.47 2.81
C SER A 58 8.80 8.48 4.07
N ARG A 59 9.45 8.15 5.19
CA ARG A 59 8.82 8.17 6.51
C ARG A 59 8.24 9.54 6.85
N SER A 60 8.89 10.64 6.44
CA SER A 60 8.41 12.00 6.64
C SER A 60 7.15 12.30 5.84
N VAL A 61 7.05 11.83 4.58
CA VAL A 61 5.83 11.97 3.79
C VAL A 61 4.68 11.18 4.39
N LEU A 62 4.94 9.95 4.84
CA LEU A 62 3.92 9.17 5.58
C LEU A 62 3.47 9.91 6.85
N ALA A 63 4.40 10.48 7.63
CA ALA A 63 4.10 11.27 8.82
C ALA A 63 3.16 12.44 8.51
N SER A 64 3.48 13.19 7.45
CA SER A 64 2.70 14.34 7.00
C SER A 64 1.26 13.95 6.65
N ARG A 65 1.08 12.80 5.97
CA ARG A 65 -0.26 12.29 5.65
C ARG A 65 -1.04 11.82 6.86
N LEU A 66 -0.33 11.31 7.85
CA LEU A 66 -0.86 10.88 9.13
C LEU A 66 -0.83 11.99 10.17
N SER A 67 -0.78 13.26 9.76
CA SER A 67 -0.92 14.39 10.68
C SER A 67 -2.19 14.23 11.52
N GLY A 68 -2.04 14.31 12.85
CA GLY A 68 -3.10 14.07 13.82
C GLY A 68 -3.23 12.61 14.28
N TRP A 69 -2.44 11.69 13.74
CA TRP A 69 -2.44 10.30 14.20
C TRP A 69 -1.62 10.13 15.48
N GLN A 70 -2.33 9.94 16.59
CA GLN A 70 -1.77 9.92 17.96
C GLN A 70 -0.71 8.82 18.22
N TYR A 71 -0.64 7.78 17.37
CA TYR A 71 0.29 6.66 17.54
C TYR A 71 1.58 6.81 16.72
N TRP A 72 1.80 7.96 16.08
CA TRP A 72 2.96 8.16 15.21
C TRP A 72 4.30 8.01 15.95
N GLU A 73 4.42 8.54 17.16
CA GLU A 73 5.66 8.45 17.95
C GLU A 73 5.97 7.00 18.36
N ASP A 74 4.94 6.28 18.84
CA ASP A 74 5.09 4.92 19.37
C ASP A 74 5.14 3.85 18.26
N SER A 75 4.60 4.12 17.07
CA SER A 75 4.39 3.09 16.04
C SER A 75 4.61 3.55 14.59
N GLY A 76 4.97 4.81 14.37
CA GLY A 76 5.20 5.35 13.02
C GLY A 76 6.38 4.71 12.30
N ALA A 77 7.44 4.30 13.02
CA ALA A 77 8.55 3.55 12.44
C ALA A 77 8.09 2.19 11.90
N ALA A 78 7.38 1.42 12.72
CA ALA A 78 6.93 0.09 12.35
C ALA A 78 5.82 0.14 11.26
N LEU A 79 4.95 1.17 11.29
CA LEU A 79 4.01 1.42 10.21
C LEU A 79 4.73 1.78 8.91
N TRP A 80 5.78 2.58 8.97
CA TRP A 80 6.59 2.92 7.80
C TRP A 80 7.22 1.67 7.17
N ASP A 81 7.79 0.77 7.97
CA ASP A 81 8.38 -0.46 7.47
C ASP A 81 7.34 -1.35 6.76
N ALA A 82 6.12 -1.42 7.31
CA ALA A 82 5.01 -2.12 6.67
C ALA A 82 4.59 -1.46 5.35
N VAL A 83 4.44 -0.12 5.34
CA VAL A 83 4.11 0.66 4.13
C VAL A 83 5.16 0.46 3.05
N LYS A 84 6.45 0.50 3.42
CA LYS A 84 7.58 0.30 2.50
C LYS A 84 7.56 -1.09 1.88
N LYS A 85 7.37 -2.15 2.69
CA LYS A 85 7.18 -3.52 2.17
C LYS A 85 6.04 -3.62 1.16
N ILE A 86 4.91 -2.98 1.47
CA ILE A 86 3.77 -2.96 0.54
C ILE A 86 4.11 -2.18 -0.73
N ALA A 87 4.84 -1.07 -0.63
CA ALA A 87 5.29 -0.29 -1.78
C ALA A 87 6.21 -1.09 -2.69
N ASP A 88 7.21 -1.78 -2.13
CA ASP A 88 8.14 -2.60 -2.89
C ASP A 88 7.41 -3.74 -3.64
N GLU A 89 6.49 -4.43 -2.97
CA GLU A 89 5.68 -5.48 -3.61
C GLU A 89 4.76 -4.94 -4.71
N MET A 90 4.15 -3.77 -4.49
CA MET A 90 3.31 -3.13 -5.49
C MET A 90 4.11 -2.66 -6.70
N CYS A 91 5.33 -2.16 -6.50
CA CYS A 91 6.24 -1.81 -7.59
C CYS A 91 6.54 -3.01 -8.47
N GLU A 92 6.87 -4.17 -7.89
CA GLU A 92 7.10 -5.39 -8.65
C GLU A 92 5.84 -5.88 -9.38
N LEU A 93 4.69 -5.90 -8.71
CA LEU A 93 3.41 -6.28 -9.34
C LEU A 93 3.06 -5.39 -10.54
N LEU A 94 3.26 -4.08 -10.41
CA LEU A 94 3.01 -3.13 -11.50
C LEU A 94 4.02 -3.31 -12.66
N ARG A 95 5.28 -3.60 -12.34
CA ARG A 95 6.32 -3.91 -13.33
C ARG A 95 5.95 -5.15 -14.15
N VAL A 96 5.57 -6.25 -13.47
CA VAL A 96 5.14 -7.49 -14.12
C VAL A 96 3.94 -7.25 -15.04
N ARG A 97 2.90 -6.56 -14.57
CA ARG A 97 1.73 -6.24 -15.41
C ARG A 97 2.09 -5.38 -16.62
N HIS A 98 3.06 -4.49 -16.49
CA HIS A 98 3.52 -3.67 -17.59
C HIS A 98 4.28 -4.49 -18.63
N GLU A 99 5.18 -5.37 -18.20
CA GLU A 99 5.89 -6.30 -19.08
C GLU A 99 4.91 -7.23 -19.83
N GLU A 100 3.89 -7.76 -19.14
CA GLU A 100 2.82 -8.54 -19.77
C GLU A 100 2.02 -7.74 -20.81
N MET A 101 1.68 -6.49 -20.50
CA MET A 101 0.95 -5.62 -21.43
C MET A 101 1.79 -5.34 -22.68
N LEU A 102 3.08 -5.04 -22.52
CA LEU A 102 3.99 -4.84 -23.65
C LEU A 102 4.15 -6.12 -24.49
N GLY A 103 4.25 -7.30 -23.84
CA GLY A 103 4.27 -8.59 -24.52
C GLY A 103 3.03 -8.83 -25.38
N LYS A 104 1.84 -8.60 -24.80
CA LYS A 104 0.55 -8.70 -25.52
C LYS A 104 0.45 -7.71 -26.68
N GLN A 105 0.93 -6.47 -26.50
CA GLN A 105 0.95 -5.48 -27.58
C GLN A 105 1.88 -5.90 -28.72
N ARG A 106 3.06 -6.46 -28.42
CA ARG A 106 3.99 -6.98 -29.44
C ARG A 106 3.37 -8.15 -30.20
N ALA A 107 2.79 -9.12 -29.49
CA ALA A 107 2.12 -10.28 -30.11
C ALA A 107 0.96 -9.86 -31.02
N ASN A 108 0.11 -8.91 -30.57
CA ASN A 108 -0.98 -8.41 -31.39
C ASN A 108 -0.50 -7.63 -32.63
N ARG A 109 0.57 -6.83 -32.50
CA ARG A 109 1.18 -6.15 -33.66
C ARG A 109 1.76 -7.13 -34.66
N GLN A 110 2.34 -8.23 -34.19
CA GLN A 110 2.88 -9.27 -35.05
C GLN A 110 1.79 -10.03 -35.79
N LYS A 111 0.73 -10.47 -35.10
CA LYS A 111 -0.45 -11.09 -35.74
C LYS A 111 -1.07 -10.21 -36.82
N LYS A 112 -1.27 -8.91 -36.53
CA LYS A 112 -1.80 -7.97 -37.54
C LYS A 112 -0.92 -7.86 -38.78
N ARG A 113 0.41 -7.88 -38.62
CA ARG A 113 1.34 -7.88 -39.76
C ARG A 113 1.29 -9.17 -40.56
N GLU A 114 1.06 -10.30 -39.90
CA GLU A 114 0.92 -11.61 -40.55
C GLU A 114 -0.44 -11.78 -41.26
N GLU A 115 -1.49 -11.09 -40.82
CA GLU A 115 -2.83 -11.08 -41.45
C GLU A 115 -2.96 -10.09 -42.62
N GLU A 116 -2.10 -9.07 -42.69
CA GLU A 116 -2.07 -8.05 -43.76
C GLU A 116 -1.15 -8.43 -44.94
N VAL A 117 -0.42 -9.55 -44.85
CA VAL A 117 0.47 -10.12 -45.89
C VAL A 117 -0.19 -11.32 -46.55
#